data_AF-A0A8T5TJX9-F1
#
_entry.id   AF-A0A8T5TJX9-F1
#
_cell.length_a   1.000
_cell.length_b   1.000
_cell.length_c   1.000
_cell.angle_alpha   90.00
_cell.angle_beta   90.00
_cell.angle_gamma   90.00
#
_symmetry.space_group_name_H-M   'P 1'
#
loop_
_entity.id
_entity.type
_entity.pdbx_description
1 polymer ?
#
loop_
_entity_poly.entity_id
_entity_poly.type
_entity_poly.pdbx_seq_one_letter_code
_entity_poly.pdbx_strand_id
1 'polypeptide(L)'
;MVKDIEKLFSKAEKLYKAMQYKRAAKIFDTVGDAYLDLESFELARDCFFDAAKCSINEEKYLIGIEFLRKTGNASLLNDNIPQANEFFREAINYVPNLRSTSDRNHFFILFACLSYLCY
;
A
#
# COMPACT_ATOMS: atom_id res chain seq x y z
N MET A 1 -17.20 -15.86 4.56
CA MET A 1 -16.51 -14.95 3.63
C MET A 1 -16.16 -13.64 4.31
N VAL A 2 -17.07 -12.67 4.52
CA VAL A 2 -16.72 -11.39 5.20
C VAL A 2 -16.20 -11.57 6.64
N LYS A 3 -16.84 -12.43 7.45
CA LYS A 3 -16.39 -12.75 8.81
C LYS A 3 -14.96 -13.31 8.89
N ASP A 4 -14.50 -13.98 7.82
CA ASP A 4 -13.15 -14.53 7.76
C ASP A 4 -12.12 -13.45 7.45
N ILE A 5 -12.50 -12.45 6.64
CA ILE A 5 -11.69 -11.27 6.30
C ILE A 5 -11.46 -10.41 7.55
N GLU A 6 -12.50 -10.10 8.32
CA GLU A 6 -12.38 -9.32 9.57
C GLU A 6 -11.47 -10.01 10.60
N LYS A 7 -11.56 -11.35 10.70
CA LYS A 7 -10.70 -12.14 11.58
C LYS A 7 -9.24 -12.09 11.13
N LEU A 8 -8.98 -12.13 9.82
CA LEU A 8 -7.64 -11.98 9.26
C LEU A 8 -7.10 -10.57 9.48
N PHE A 9 -7.93 -9.53 9.28
CA PHE A 9 -7.57 -8.15 9.57
C PHE A 9 -7.15 -7.96 11.02
N SER A 10 -7.99 -8.39 11.98
CA SER A 10 -7.67 -8.32 13.41
C SER A 10 -6.40 -9.10 13.78
N LYS A 11 -6.13 -10.22 13.09
CA LYS A 11 -4.87 -10.95 13.24
C LYS A 11 -3.68 -10.14 12.74
N ALA A 12 -3.80 -9.46 11.60
CA ALA A 12 -2.76 -8.60 11.06
C ALA A 12 -2.45 -7.44 12.02
N GLU A 13 -3.48 -6.78 12.58
CA GLU A 13 -3.30 -5.71 13.57
C GLU A 13 -2.56 -6.19 14.83
N LYS A 14 -2.88 -7.39 15.33
CA LYS A 14 -2.17 -7.98 16.48
C LYS A 14 -0.71 -8.25 16.15
N LEU A 15 -0.42 -8.74 14.95
CA LEU A 15 0.96 -8.95 14.50
C LEU A 15 1.71 -7.63 14.33
N TYR A 16 1.06 -6.59 13.81
CA TYR A 16 1.62 -5.24 13.70
C TYR A 16 2.01 -4.69 15.06
N LYS A 17 1.09 -4.75 16.04
CA LYS A 17 1.35 -4.32 17.43
C LYS A 17 2.47 -5.12 18.10
N ALA A 18 2.63 -6.39 17.71
CA ALA A 18 3.72 -7.24 18.15
C ALA A 18 5.03 -7.06 17.34
N MET A 19 5.12 -6.03 16.50
CA MET A 19 6.26 -5.72 15.62
C MET A 19 6.63 -6.85 14.65
N GLN A 20 5.71 -7.78 14.37
CA GLN A 20 5.91 -8.84 13.37
C GLN A 20 5.52 -8.32 11.98
N TYR A 21 6.14 -7.23 11.55
CA TYR A 21 5.72 -6.45 10.38
C TYR A 21 5.69 -7.26 9.09
N LYS A 22 6.71 -8.07 8.81
CA LYS A 22 6.73 -8.94 7.62
C LYS A 22 5.49 -9.86 7.54
N ARG A 23 5.06 -10.41 8.67
CA ARG A 23 3.87 -11.29 8.72
C ARG A 23 2.58 -10.48 8.65
N ALA A 24 2.53 -9.33 9.32
CA ALA A 24 1.39 -8.42 9.25
C ALA A 24 1.15 -7.93 7.81
N ALA A 25 2.19 -7.45 7.12
CA ALA A 25 2.13 -6.98 5.73
C ALA A 25 1.48 -8.00 4.79
N LYS A 26 1.90 -9.27 4.87
CA LYS A 26 1.36 -10.34 4.02
C LYS A 26 -0.14 -10.55 4.25
N ILE A 27 -0.59 -10.48 5.51
CA ILE A 27 -2.01 -10.67 5.82
C ILE A 27 -2.79 -9.43 5.40
N PHE A 28 -2.29 -8.23 5.65
CA PHE A 28 -2.91 -6.99 5.17
C PHE A 28 -3.05 -6.96 3.65
N ASP A 29 -2.04 -7.39 2.90
CA ASP A 29 -2.11 -7.53 1.44
C ASP A 29 -3.23 -8.48 1.00
N THR A 30 -3.28 -9.68 1.62
CA THR A 30 -4.34 -10.68 1.34
C THR A 30 -5.74 -10.14 1.65
N VAL A 31 -5.87 -9.42 2.76
CA VAL A 31 -7.14 -8.81 3.19
C VAL A 31 -7.52 -7.65 2.26
N GLY A 32 -6.55 -6.84 1.84
CA GLY A 32 -6.75 -5.74 0.91
C GLY A 32 -7.25 -6.24 -0.45
N ASP A 33 -6.61 -7.27 -1.01
CA ASP A 33 -7.06 -7.89 -2.27
C ASP A 33 -8.49 -8.46 -2.11
N ALA A 34 -8.80 -9.10 -0.98
CA ALA A 34 -10.15 -9.60 -0.72
C ALA A 34 -11.20 -8.48 -0.60
N TYR A 35 -10.84 -7.30 -0.07
CA TYR A 35 -11.73 -6.15 -0.06
C TYR A 35 -11.90 -5.52 -1.44
N LEU A 36 -10.86 -5.56 -2.31
CA LEU A 36 -11.02 -5.14 -3.71
C LEU A 36 -12.02 -6.02 -4.45
N ASP A 37 -11.95 -7.34 -4.27
CA ASP A 37 -12.89 -8.29 -4.89
C ASP A 37 -14.34 -8.08 -4.43
N LEU A 38 -14.54 -7.45 -3.26
CA LEU A 38 -15.83 -7.06 -2.71
C LEU A 38 -16.21 -5.61 -3.02
N GLU A 39 -15.46 -4.93 -3.89
CA GLU A 39 -15.62 -3.51 -4.23
C GLU A 39 -15.60 -2.57 -3.00
N SER A 40 -15.02 -3.03 -1.89
CA SER A 40 -14.86 -2.29 -0.65
C SER A 40 -13.56 -1.49 -0.67
N PHE A 41 -13.47 -0.55 -1.62
CA PHE A 41 -12.22 0.11 -1.99
C PHE A 41 -11.55 0.89 -0.85
N GLU A 42 -12.32 1.53 0.04
CA GLU A 42 -11.76 2.23 1.21
C GLU A 42 -11.07 1.26 2.19
N LEU A 43 -11.68 0.11 2.45
CA LEU A 43 -11.09 -0.91 3.33
C LEU A 43 -9.86 -1.55 2.68
N ALA A 44 -9.91 -1.78 1.37
CA ALA A 44 -8.75 -2.25 0.62
C ALA A 44 -7.58 -1.27 0.70
N ARG A 45 -7.84 0.01 0.47
CA ARG A 45 -6.87 1.11 0.60
C ARG A 45 -6.21 1.07 1.98
N ASP A 46 -6.99 1.04 3.05
CA ASP A 46 -6.46 1.06 4.42
C ASP A 46 -5.56 -0.15 4.69
N CYS A 47 -5.96 -1.33 4.22
CA CYS A 47 -5.15 -2.54 4.33
C CYS A 47 -3.83 -2.43 3.56
N PHE A 48 -3.83 -1.97 2.32
CA PHE A 48 -2.59 -1.78 1.56
C PHE A 48 -1.70 -0.72 2.19
N PHE A 49 -2.29 0.34 2.75
CA PHE A 49 -1.52 1.36 3.47
C PHE A 49 -0.87 0.80 4.73
N ASP A 50 -1.55 -0.06 5.48
CA ASP A 50 -0.95 -0.75 6.62
C ASP A 50 0.14 -1.75 6.19
N ALA A 51 -0.02 -2.43 5.05
CA ALA A 51 1.02 -3.25 4.46
C ALA A 51 2.26 -2.43 4.02
N ALA A 52 2.05 -1.22 3.50
CA ALA A 52 3.12 -0.28 3.18
C ALA A 52 3.90 0.12 4.43
N LYS A 53 3.22 0.55 5.51
CA LYS A 53 3.84 0.90 6.80
C LYS A 53 4.68 -0.25 7.34
N CYS A 54 4.14 -1.47 7.33
CA CYS A 54 4.88 -2.66 7.75
C CYS A 54 6.18 -2.83 6.96
N SER A 55 6.11 -2.69 5.63
CA SER A 55 7.24 -2.91 4.74
C SER A 55 8.31 -1.82 4.89
N ILE A 56 7.88 -0.56 5.08
CA ILE A 56 8.76 0.58 5.32
C ILE A 56 9.46 0.45 6.69
N ASN A 57 8.76 0.00 7.74
CA ASN A 57 9.36 -0.29 9.04
C ASN A 57 10.45 -1.37 8.99
N GLU A 58 10.38 -2.28 8.02
CA GLU A 58 11.37 -3.33 7.75
C GLU A 58 12.45 -2.89 6.73
N GLU A 59 12.47 -1.60 6.37
CA GLU A 59 13.33 -1.02 5.33
C GLU A 59 13.23 -1.74 3.98
N LYS A 60 12.08 -2.38 3.70
CA LYS A 60 11.75 -3.01 2.42
C LYS A 60 11.08 -2.00 1.50
N TYR A 61 11.79 -0.91 1.20
CA TYR A 61 11.24 0.24 0.46
C TYR A 61 10.65 -0.13 -0.90
N LEU A 62 11.26 -1.05 -1.66
CA LEU A 62 10.72 -1.51 -2.95
C LEU A 62 9.31 -2.14 -2.79
N ILE A 63 9.12 -2.93 -1.73
CA ILE A 63 7.82 -3.54 -1.44
C ILE A 63 6.86 -2.47 -0.88
N GLY A 64 7.36 -1.57 -0.02
CA GLY A 64 6.57 -0.48 0.55
C GLY A 64 5.97 0.45 -0.49
N ILE A 65 6.74 0.88 -1.49
CA ILE A 65 6.22 1.75 -2.55
C ILE A 65 5.23 1.03 -3.48
N GLU A 66 5.37 -0.27 -3.71
CA GLU A 66 4.36 -1.05 -4.43
C GLU A 66 3.04 -1.12 -3.65
N PHE A 67 3.10 -1.25 -2.32
CA PHE A 67 1.90 -1.15 -1.51
C PHE A 67 1.28 0.25 -1.56
N LEU A 68 2.08 1.32 -1.50
CA LEU A 68 1.56 2.68 -1.71
C LEU A 68 0.91 2.86 -3.09
N ARG A 69 1.44 2.21 -4.12
CA ARG A 69 0.79 2.16 -5.44
C ARG A 69 -0.55 1.45 -5.38
N LYS A 70 -0.65 0.29 -4.72
CA LYS A 70 -1.93 -0.41 -4.50
C LYS A 70 -2.92 0.47 -3.72
N THR A 71 -2.46 1.17 -2.69
CA THR A 71 -3.26 2.11 -1.91
C THR A 71 -3.82 3.23 -2.80
N GLY A 72 -2.98 3.88 -3.59
CA GLY A 72 -3.40 4.92 -4.53
C GLY A 72 -4.38 4.40 -5.58
N ASN A 73 -4.16 3.20 -6.12
CA ASN A 73 -5.08 2.55 -7.04
C ASN A 73 -6.44 2.26 -6.41
N ALA A 74 -6.49 1.79 -5.15
CA ALA A 74 -7.74 1.58 -4.44
C ALA A 74 -8.49 2.91 -4.22
N SER A 75 -7.78 4.01 -3.94
CA SER A 75 -8.38 5.35 -3.91
C SER A 75 -8.94 5.77 -5.27
N LEU A 76 -8.25 5.48 -6.38
CA LEU A 76 -8.77 5.76 -7.73
C LEU A 76 -10.03 4.95 -8.06
N LEU A 77 -10.08 3.67 -7.68
CA LEU A 77 -11.28 2.83 -7.85
C LEU A 77 -12.48 3.35 -7.05
N ASN A 78 -12.22 4.07 -5.96
CA ASN A 78 -13.23 4.76 -5.15
C ASN A 78 -13.50 6.20 -5.63
N ASP A 79 -13.09 6.57 -6.85
CA ASP A 79 -13.16 7.92 -7.42
C ASP A 79 -12.51 9.03 -6.56
N ASN A 80 -11.65 8.66 -5.61
CA ASN A 80 -10.96 9.59 -4.73
C ASN A 80 -9.58 9.96 -5.29
N ILE A 81 -9.61 10.74 -6.37
CA ILE A 81 -8.42 11.20 -7.10
C ILE A 81 -7.44 11.99 -6.19
N PRO A 82 -7.88 12.95 -5.35
CA PRO A 82 -6.96 13.68 -4.48
C PRO A 82 -6.20 12.77 -3.52
N GLN A 83 -6.87 11.77 -2.95
CA GLN A 83 -6.22 10.83 -2.03
C GLN A 83 -5.25 9.90 -2.76
N ALA A 84 -5.57 9.47 -3.99
CA ALA A 84 -4.63 8.71 -4.79
C ALA A 84 -3.34 9.48 -5.05
N ASN A 85 -3.44 10.79 -5.35
CA ASN A 85 -2.29 11.67 -5.51
C ASN A 85 -1.40 11.71 -4.26
N GLU A 86 -2.01 11.86 -3.07
CA GLU A 86 -1.28 11.86 -1.80
C GLU A 86 -0.42 10.60 -1.64
N PHE A 87 -0.96 9.41 -1.92
CA PHE A 87 -0.20 8.16 -1.81
C PHE A 87 0.89 8.02 -2.88
N PHE A 88 0.63 8.45 -4.12
CA PHE A 88 1.66 8.44 -5.15
C PHE A 88 2.82 9.39 -4.83
N ARG A 89 2.52 10.58 -4.28
CA ARG A 89 3.55 11.51 -3.79
C ARG A 89 4.28 10.96 -2.57
N GLU A 90 3.59 10.27 -1.68
CA GLU A 90 4.23 9.59 -0.56
C GLU A 90 5.21 8.51 -1.05
N ALA A 91 4.85 7.74 -2.08
CA ALA A 91 5.75 6.75 -2.66
C ALA A 91 7.05 7.36 -3.22
N ILE A 92 6.97 8.55 -3.84
CA ILE A 92 8.15 9.30 -4.33
C ILE A 92 9.16 9.54 -3.21
N ASN A 93 8.69 9.84 -1.99
CA ASN A 93 9.57 10.13 -0.85
C ASN A 93 10.47 8.95 -0.45
N TYR A 94 10.06 7.72 -0.78
CA TYR A 94 10.82 6.50 -0.48
C TYR A 94 11.69 6.02 -1.64
N VAL A 95 11.51 6.57 -2.86
CA VAL A 95 12.31 6.20 -4.03
C VAL A 95 13.81 6.36 -3.79
N PRO A 96 14.34 7.43 -3.17
CA PRO A 96 15.77 7.56 -2.89
C PRO A 96 16.38 6.39 -2.10
N ASN A 97 15.57 5.68 -1.30
CA ASN A 97 16.02 4.58 -0.46
C ASN A 97 16.09 3.22 -1.19
N LEU A 98 15.63 3.16 -2.45
CA LEU A 98 15.81 1.97 -3.28
C LEU A 98 17.30 1.79 -3.61
N ARG A 99 17.78 0.54 -3.64
CA ARG A 99 19.20 0.23 -3.83
C ARG A 99 19.65 0.44 -5.28
N SER A 100 18.83 0.00 -6.23
CA SER A 100 19.13 0.03 -7.66
C SER A 100 18.84 1.40 -8.26
N THR A 101 19.81 1.95 -9.02
CA THR A 101 19.59 3.17 -9.82
C THR A 101 18.48 2.97 -10.85
N SER A 102 18.40 1.76 -11.43
CA SER A 102 17.35 1.43 -12.41
C SER A 102 15.96 1.52 -11.76
N ASP A 103 15.82 0.95 -10.55
CA ASP A 103 14.54 0.98 -9.82
C ASP A 103 14.21 2.43 -9.44
N ARG A 104 15.19 3.20 -8.94
CA ARG A 104 15.00 4.62 -8.62
C ARG A 104 14.45 5.41 -9.80
N ASN A 105 15.06 5.27 -10.97
CA ASN A 105 14.63 5.98 -12.18
C ASN A 105 13.23 5.53 -12.61
N HIS A 106 12.99 4.22 -12.63
CA HIS A 106 11.69 3.66 -13.00
C HIS A 106 10.58 4.16 -12.09
N PHE A 107 10.74 4.01 -10.77
CA PHE A 107 9.71 4.38 -9.80
C PHE A 107 9.53 5.89 -9.67
N PHE A 108 10.60 6.68 -9.79
CA PHE A 108 10.46 8.14 -9.83
C PHE A 108 9.57 8.57 -10.99
N ILE A 109 9.84 8.08 -12.21
CA ILE A 109 9.03 8.41 -13.39
C ILE A 109 7.59 7.91 -13.21
N LEU A 110 7.41 6.66 -12.78
CA LEU A 110 6.09 6.07 -12.58
C LEU A 110 5.24 6.90 -11.62
N PHE A 111 5.74 7.16 -10.40
CA PHE A 111 4.96 7.88 -9.41
C PHE A 111 4.82 9.37 -9.73
N ALA A 112 5.79 10.00 -10.40
CA ALA A 112 5.63 11.36 -10.89
C ALA A 112 4.49 11.45 -11.91
N CYS A 113 4.43 10.54 -12.89
CA CYS A 113 3.33 10.46 -13.85
C CYS A 113 1.99 10.20 -13.16
N LEU A 114 1.90 9.22 -12.26
CA LEU A 114 0.67 8.92 -11.53
C LEU A 114 0.19 10.11 -10.70
N SER A 115 1.08 10.77 -9.96
CA SER A 115 0.74 11.96 -9.17
C SER A 115 0.27 13.14 -10.03
N TYR A 116 0.89 13.35 -11.19
CA TYR A 116 0.51 14.42 -12.12
C TYR A 116 -0.87 14.19 -12.73
N LEU A 117 -1.19 12.94 -13.08
CA LEU A 117 -2.51 12.55 -13.60
C LEU A 117 -3.62 12.61 -12.54
N CYS A 118 -3.25 12.68 -11.25
CA CYS A 118 -4.19 12.79 -10.13
C CYS A 118 -4.17 14.20 -9.49
N TYR A 119 -3.59 15.20 -10.15
CA TYR A 119 -3.56 16.59 -9.69
C TYR A 119 -4.84 17.35 -10.03
#